data_AF-A0A2W1EED7-F1
#
_entry.id   AF-A0A2W1EED7-F1
#
_cell.length_a   1.000
_cell.length_b   1.000
_cell.length_c   1.000
_cell.angle_alpha   90.00
_cell.angle_beta   90.00
_cell.angle_gamma   90.00
#
_symmetry.space_group_name_H-M   'P 1'
#
loop_
_entity.id
_entity.type
_entity.pdbx_description
1 polymer ?
#
loop_
_entity_poly.entity_id
_entity_poly.type
_entity_poly.pdbx_seq_one_letter_code
_entity_poly.pdbx_strand_id
1 'polypeptide(L)'
;MSYLTATLEPDELDALMDSMKPYDDAIRDLEHITKTTRGAADAFEESLRVKNSLDTYEVLAKTMPTQQLLTAILNCEYKLWRTHEETPLRFKPYLSHWVETLMSTQKELAHHQHIAITTSDTNDTITTREILVTRAGYIMALLKDTPLPSAEPVRSAYEKSARDKFILPEFDLLPYMQMLVETEIWDRLPDGMVQAPETGALSKSKTQEGSDPQRWEDVMLRKLKEDPNAAVQELSHLPLDLSTLDFLTKLLTDRTFEELGIDGPPVILQYIQHALRLIEKMGAPPPTSEQNLPVGGASNGAAIVEYGKEPQSRAVKLLLLFMKNSITKGLLEPTPLIFELQEICVRYVWIREVRDFRTWVGKIDVFI
;
A
#
# COMPACT_ATOMS: atom_id res chain seq x y z
N MET A 1 -10.79 18.54 0.99
CA MET A 1 -11.32 17.19 0.65
C MET A 1 -10.18 16.20 0.74
N SER A 2 -10.40 15.01 1.29
CA SER A 2 -9.36 13.98 1.40
C SER A 2 -9.11 13.37 0.02
N TYR A 3 -7.87 13.45 -0.48
CA TYR A 3 -7.47 12.85 -1.76
C TYR A 3 -7.78 11.34 -1.84
N LEU A 4 -7.90 10.66 -0.69
CA LEU A 4 -8.19 9.23 -0.65
C LEU A 4 -9.57 8.82 -1.16
N THR A 5 -10.56 9.71 -1.05
CA THR A 5 -11.95 9.39 -1.40
C THR A 5 -12.41 10.17 -2.61
N ALA A 6 -11.49 10.87 -3.28
CA ALA A 6 -11.82 11.63 -4.48
C ALA A 6 -12.21 10.66 -5.60
N THR A 7 -13.34 10.92 -6.24
CA THR A 7 -13.81 10.22 -7.44
C THR A 7 -13.72 11.16 -8.64
N LEU A 8 -14.00 10.65 -9.83
CA LEU A 8 -14.22 11.44 -11.03
C LEU A 8 -15.53 12.24 -10.88
N GLU A 9 -15.54 13.45 -11.43
CA GLU A 9 -16.69 14.35 -11.48
C GLU A 9 -17.67 13.91 -12.59
N PRO A 10 -18.96 14.33 -12.55
CA PRO A 10 -19.96 13.89 -13.52
C PRO A 10 -19.54 14.03 -15.00
N ASP A 11 -18.92 15.15 -15.37
CA ASP A 11 -18.48 15.38 -16.76
C ASP A 11 -17.35 14.42 -17.18
N GLU A 12 -16.43 14.12 -16.25
CA GLU A 12 -15.36 13.14 -16.47
C GLU A 12 -15.93 11.73 -16.63
N LEU A 13 -17.01 11.44 -15.91
CA LEU A 13 -17.70 10.15 -15.96
C LEU A 13 -18.47 9.95 -17.26
N ASP A 14 -19.16 10.99 -17.74
CA ASP A 14 -19.87 10.97 -19.02
C ASP A 14 -18.92 10.68 -20.18
N ALA A 15 -17.67 11.17 -20.12
CA ALA A 15 -16.65 10.88 -21.11
C ALA A 15 -16.29 9.39 -21.22
N LEU A 16 -16.46 8.62 -20.14
CA LEU A 16 -16.12 7.20 -20.05
C LEU A 16 -17.29 6.26 -20.34
N MET A 17 -18.52 6.76 -20.50
CA MET A 17 -19.72 5.93 -20.65
C MET A 17 -20.13 5.63 -22.10
N ASP A 18 -19.49 6.26 -23.10
CA ASP A 18 -19.82 6.03 -24.51
C ASP A 18 -19.23 4.70 -25.03
N SER A 19 -20.11 3.70 -25.18
CA SER A 19 -19.73 2.35 -25.61
C SER A 19 -19.22 2.26 -27.06
N MET A 20 -19.54 3.25 -27.90
CA MET A 20 -19.14 3.26 -29.31
C MET A 20 -17.80 3.96 -29.53
N LYS A 21 -17.30 4.65 -28.50
CA LYS A 21 -16.04 5.37 -28.55
C LYS A 21 -14.86 4.39 -28.40
N PRO A 22 -13.79 4.54 -29.19
CA PRO A 22 -12.54 3.84 -28.95
C PRO A 22 -11.94 4.18 -27.59
N TYR A 23 -11.18 3.25 -27.02
CA TYR A 23 -10.54 3.45 -25.72
C TYR A 23 -9.65 4.70 -25.69
N ASP A 24 -8.81 4.90 -26.71
CA ASP A 24 -7.91 6.07 -26.77
C ASP A 24 -8.64 7.41 -26.82
N ASP A 25 -9.80 7.43 -27.48
CA ASP A 25 -10.63 8.62 -27.62
C ASP A 25 -11.30 8.95 -26.28
N ALA A 26 -11.83 7.94 -25.58
CA ALA A 26 -12.42 8.12 -24.26
C ALA A 26 -11.39 8.64 -23.24
N ILE A 27 -10.18 8.10 -23.26
CA ILE A 27 -9.11 8.54 -22.35
C ILE A 27 -8.64 9.97 -22.67
N ARG A 28 -8.52 10.31 -23.95
CA ARG A 28 -8.14 11.66 -24.38
C ARG A 28 -9.19 12.70 -23.98
N ASP A 29 -10.47 12.36 -24.10
CA ASP A 29 -11.56 13.24 -23.66
C ASP A 29 -11.52 13.43 -22.13
N LEU A 30 -11.33 12.34 -21.37
CA LEU A 30 -11.15 12.40 -19.92
C LEU A 30 -9.98 13.34 -19.55
N GLU A 31 -8.81 13.13 -20.14
CA GLU A 31 -7.61 13.96 -19.88
C GLU A 31 -7.84 15.43 -20.20
N HIS A 32 -8.57 15.72 -21.29
CA HIS A 32 -8.92 17.08 -21.67
C HIS A 32 -9.83 17.75 -20.62
N ILE A 33 -10.85 17.04 -20.15
CA ILE A 33 -11.78 17.53 -19.12
C ILE A 33 -11.05 17.73 -17.79
N THR A 34 -10.28 16.74 -17.34
CA THR A 34 -9.50 16.82 -16.09
C THR A 34 -8.51 18.00 -16.14
N LYS A 35 -7.80 18.19 -17.26
CA LYS A 35 -6.88 19.32 -17.42
C LYS A 35 -7.58 20.67 -17.39
N THR A 36 -8.78 20.77 -17.97
CA THR A 36 -9.55 22.02 -18.02
C THR A 36 -10.15 22.37 -16.65
N THR A 37 -10.62 21.37 -15.91
CA THR A 37 -11.29 21.56 -14.61
C THR A 37 -10.33 21.70 -13.45
N ARG A 38 -9.24 20.93 -13.44
CA ARG A 38 -8.32 20.80 -12.29
C ARG A 38 -6.89 21.26 -12.57
N GLY A 39 -6.55 21.58 -13.82
CA GLY A 39 -5.20 21.94 -14.21
C GLY A 39 -4.27 20.71 -14.33
N ALA A 40 -2.97 20.91 -14.11
CA ALA A 40 -1.99 19.82 -14.12
C ALA A 40 -2.09 19.00 -12.82
N ALA A 41 -2.99 18.03 -12.82
CA ALA A 41 -3.11 17.06 -11.73
C ALA A 41 -1.92 16.09 -11.75
N ASP A 42 -1.51 15.64 -10.56
CA ASP A 42 -0.49 14.61 -10.40
C ASP A 42 -1.02 13.26 -10.93
N ALA A 43 -0.17 12.51 -11.64
CA ALA A 43 -0.56 11.25 -12.27
C ALA A 43 -1.01 10.20 -11.25
N PHE A 44 -0.45 10.23 -10.04
CA PHE A 44 -0.88 9.35 -8.96
C PHE A 44 -2.26 9.74 -8.42
N GLU A 45 -2.52 11.04 -8.22
CA GLU A 45 -3.85 11.52 -7.84
C GLU A 45 -4.93 11.12 -8.86
N GLU A 46 -4.64 11.30 -10.15
CA GLU A 46 -5.55 10.94 -11.23
C GLU A 46 -5.87 9.44 -11.21
N SER A 47 -4.86 8.57 -11.13
CA SER A 47 -5.06 7.13 -11.06
C SER A 47 -5.83 6.70 -9.81
N LEU A 48 -5.65 7.38 -8.68
CA LEU A 48 -6.43 7.13 -7.47
C LEU A 48 -7.91 7.48 -7.65
N ARG A 49 -8.23 8.59 -8.32
CA ARG A 49 -9.62 8.99 -8.63
C ARG A 49 -10.30 8.01 -9.58
N VAL A 50 -9.59 7.59 -10.63
CA VAL A 50 -10.07 6.58 -11.58
C VAL A 50 -10.36 5.27 -10.84
N LYS A 51 -9.45 4.82 -9.96
CA LYS A 51 -9.64 3.62 -9.15
C LYS A 51 -10.86 3.75 -8.23
N ASN A 52 -10.99 4.84 -7.48
CA ASN A 52 -12.13 5.03 -6.57
C ASN A 52 -13.48 5.04 -7.31
N SER A 53 -13.49 5.59 -8.54
CA SER A 53 -14.68 5.58 -9.39
C SER A 53 -14.99 4.17 -9.90
N LEU A 54 -13.96 3.42 -10.30
CA LEU A 54 -14.06 2.01 -10.68
C LEU A 54 -14.68 1.15 -9.56
N ASP A 55 -14.22 1.30 -8.32
CA ASP A 55 -14.80 0.59 -7.17
C ASP A 55 -16.30 0.90 -7.00
N THR A 56 -16.65 2.18 -7.14
CA THR A 56 -18.04 2.64 -7.02
C THR A 56 -18.91 2.00 -8.10
N TYR A 57 -18.41 1.94 -9.34
CA TYR A 57 -19.14 1.32 -10.45
C TYR A 57 -19.25 -0.18 -10.36
N GLU A 58 -18.26 -0.86 -9.79
CA GLU A 58 -18.38 -2.28 -9.51
C GLU A 58 -19.54 -2.56 -8.56
N VAL A 59 -19.69 -1.77 -7.50
CA VAL A 59 -20.81 -1.92 -6.56
C VAL A 59 -22.15 -1.63 -7.25
N LEU A 60 -22.22 -0.57 -8.06
CA LEU A 60 -23.45 -0.22 -8.79
C LEU A 60 -23.83 -1.27 -9.84
N ALA A 61 -22.85 -1.84 -10.57
CA ALA A 61 -23.11 -2.87 -11.58
C ALA A 61 -23.67 -4.17 -10.99
N LYS A 62 -23.46 -4.43 -9.70
CA LYS A 62 -24.06 -5.57 -8.98
C LYS A 62 -25.55 -5.39 -8.74
N THR A 63 -26.04 -4.16 -8.57
CA THR A 63 -27.45 -3.86 -8.27
C THR A 63 -28.23 -3.39 -9.50
N MET A 64 -27.59 -2.67 -10.41
CA MET A 64 -28.19 -2.10 -11.61
C MET A 64 -27.25 -2.32 -12.81
N PRO A 65 -27.16 -3.55 -13.36
CA PRO A 65 -26.28 -3.82 -14.48
C PRO A 65 -26.75 -3.05 -15.73
N THR A 66 -25.87 -2.21 -16.29
CA THR A 66 -26.12 -1.47 -17.53
C THR A 66 -24.90 -1.47 -18.45
N GLN A 67 -25.13 -1.26 -19.75
CA GLN A 67 -24.05 -1.20 -20.74
C GLN A 67 -23.10 -0.02 -20.47
N GLN A 68 -23.65 1.11 -19.98
CA GLN A 68 -22.88 2.29 -19.62
C GLN A 68 -21.92 2.01 -18.45
N LEU A 69 -22.38 1.28 -17.42
CA LEU A 69 -21.53 0.91 -16.30
C LEU A 69 -20.41 -0.06 -16.71
N LEU A 70 -20.72 -1.05 -17.56
CA LEU A 70 -19.67 -1.91 -18.11
C LEU A 70 -18.64 -1.08 -18.90
N THR A 71 -19.10 -0.15 -19.73
CA THR A 71 -18.23 0.71 -20.52
C THR A 71 -17.30 1.55 -19.63
N ALA A 72 -17.86 2.19 -18.61
CA ALA A 72 -17.09 2.98 -17.64
C ALA A 72 -16.06 2.12 -16.89
N ILE A 73 -16.45 0.92 -16.44
CA ILE A 73 -15.54 -0.04 -15.79
C ILE A 73 -14.37 -0.37 -16.72
N LEU A 74 -14.62 -0.76 -17.98
CA LEU A 74 -13.58 -1.15 -18.91
C LEU A 74 -12.64 0.02 -19.27
N ASN A 75 -13.18 1.22 -19.42
CA ASN A 75 -12.39 2.43 -19.65
C ASN A 75 -11.52 2.79 -18.43
N CYS A 76 -12.03 2.64 -17.21
CA CYS A 76 -11.24 2.82 -16.00
C CYS A 76 -10.09 1.81 -15.92
N GLU A 77 -10.35 0.52 -16.15
CA GLU A 77 -9.30 -0.51 -16.17
C GLU A 77 -8.23 -0.19 -17.22
N TYR A 78 -8.65 0.25 -18.42
CA TYR A 78 -7.75 0.66 -19.48
C TYR A 78 -6.91 1.88 -19.10
N LYS A 79 -7.52 2.92 -18.51
CA LYS A 79 -6.79 4.11 -18.04
C LYS A 79 -5.73 3.74 -17.01
N LEU A 80 -6.09 2.94 -16.00
CA LEU A 80 -5.15 2.50 -14.97
C LEU A 80 -3.96 1.72 -15.56
N TRP A 81 -4.22 0.88 -16.56
CA TRP A 81 -3.17 0.16 -17.27
C TRP A 81 -2.29 1.10 -18.09
N ARG A 82 -2.91 2.01 -18.87
CA ARG A 82 -2.23 2.93 -19.79
C ARG A 82 -1.34 3.94 -19.05
N THR A 83 -1.79 4.49 -17.92
CA THR A 83 -0.98 5.40 -17.10
C THR A 83 0.34 4.77 -16.65
N HIS A 84 0.40 3.43 -16.59
CA HIS A 84 1.57 2.69 -16.14
C HIS A 84 2.07 1.72 -17.20
N GLU A 85 1.80 1.96 -18.49
CA GLU A 85 2.14 1.05 -19.60
C GLU A 85 3.63 0.69 -19.59
N GLU A 86 4.50 1.70 -19.48
CA GLU A 86 5.96 1.57 -19.46
C GLU A 86 6.51 0.87 -18.20
N THR A 87 5.72 0.77 -17.14
CA THR A 87 6.13 0.11 -15.90
C THR A 87 6.07 -1.41 -16.09
N PRO A 88 7.17 -2.15 -15.79
CA PRO A 88 7.17 -3.61 -15.84
C PRO A 88 6.02 -4.18 -15.00
N LEU A 89 5.34 -5.21 -15.50
CA LEU A 89 4.11 -5.74 -14.89
C LEU A 89 4.23 -5.99 -13.38
N ARG A 90 5.36 -6.58 -12.94
CA ARG A 90 5.63 -6.85 -11.51
C ARG A 90 5.58 -5.60 -10.63
N PHE A 91 5.83 -4.41 -11.18
CA PHE A 91 5.85 -3.14 -10.46
C PHE A 91 4.63 -2.25 -10.77
N LYS A 92 3.63 -2.73 -11.51
CA LYS A 92 2.42 -1.94 -11.79
C LYS A 92 1.62 -1.76 -10.49
N PRO A 93 1.26 -0.51 -10.11
CA PRO A 93 0.61 -0.23 -8.83
C PRO A 93 -0.73 -0.97 -8.61
N TYR A 94 -1.41 -1.32 -9.71
CA TYR A 94 -2.75 -1.92 -9.71
C TYR A 94 -2.73 -3.43 -9.98
N LEU A 95 -1.56 -4.09 -9.95
CA LEU A 95 -1.47 -5.54 -10.15
C LEU A 95 -2.31 -6.30 -9.11
N SER A 96 -2.27 -5.89 -7.84
CA SER A 96 -3.06 -6.54 -6.79
C SER A 96 -4.56 -6.42 -7.07
N HIS A 97 -5.02 -5.24 -7.48
CA HIS A 97 -6.42 -5.00 -7.86
C HIS A 97 -6.88 -5.97 -8.96
N TRP A 98 -6.10 -6.12 -10.04
CA TRP A 98 -6.45 -7.02 -11.13
C TRP A 98 -6.51 -8.49 -10.71
N VAL A 99 -5.52 -8.95 -9.93
CA VAL A 99 -5.48 -10.32 -9.41
C VAL A 99 -6.67 -10.58 -8.46
N GLU A 100 -6.92 -9.67 -7.52
CA GLU A 100 -8.03 -9.77 -6.56
C GLU A 100 -9.39 -9.76 -7.26
N THR A 101 -9.56 -8.91 -8.27
CA THR A 101 -10.77 -8.84 -9.10
C THR A 101 -11.02 -10.15 -9.83
N LEU A 102 -9.98 -10.76 -10.42
CA LEU A 102 -10.10 -12.06 -11.10
C LEU A 102 -10.46 -13.19 -10.12
N MET A 103 -9.79 -13.25 -8.95
CA MET A 103 -10.11 -14.23 -7.91
C MET A 103 -11.56 -14.08 -7.41
N SER A 104 -11.99 -12.85 -7.13
CA SER A 104 -13.36 -12.55 -6.68
C SER A 104 -14.37 -12.95 -7.75
N THR A 105 -14.11 -12.60 -9.01
CA THR A 105 -14.99 -12.94 -10.13
C THR A 105 -15.13 -14.46 -10.32
N GLN A 106 -14.03 -15.22 -10.24
CA GLN A 106 -14.09 -16.68 -10.32
C GLN A 106 -14.96 -17.27 -9.21
N LYS A 107 -14.84 -16.76 -7.98
CA LYS A 107 -15.66 -17.18 -6.84
C LYS A 107 -17.14 -16.84 -7.03
N GLU A 108 -17.46 -15.63 -7.50
CA GLU A 108 -18.83 -15.19 -7.78
C GLU A 108 -19.47 -16.01 -8.91
N LEU A 109 -18.72 -16.29 -9.99
CA LEU A 109 -19.19 -17.12 -11.11
C LEU A 109 -19.44 -18.56 -10.68
N ALA A 110 -18.58 -19.15 -9.85
CA ALA A 110 -18.81 -20.48 -9.28
C ALA A 110 -20.10 -20.51 -8.44
N HIS A 111 -20.37 -19.45 -7.66
CA HIS A 111 -21.62 -19.35 -6.91
C HIS A 111 -22.85 -19.26 -7.82
N HIS A 112 -22.78 -18.48 -8.91
CA HIS A 112 -23.88 -18.30 -9.85
C HIS A 112 -24.19 -19.58 -10.67
N GLN A 113 -23.19 -20.41 -10.96
CA GLN A 113 -23.40 -21.71 -11.61
C GLN A 113 -24.30 -22.64 -10.80
N HIS A 114 -24.28 -22.53 -9.46
CA HIS A 114 -25.13 -23.33 -8.59
C HIS A 114 -26.58 -22.83 -8.50
N ILE A 115 -26.85 -21.57 -8.86
CA ILE A 115 -28.16 -20.92 -8.69
C ILE A 115 -28.96 -20.89 -10.01
N ALA A 116 -28.30 -20.92 -11.17
CA ALA A 116 -28.88 -20.62 -12.48
C ALA A 116 -29.81 -21.69 -13.12
N ILE A 117 -30.56 -22.48 -12.33
CA ILE A 117 -31.54 -23.45 -12.88
C ILE A 117 -32.93 -22.81 -13.10
N THR A 118 -33.20 -21.61 -12.58
CA THR A 118 -34.55 -21.02 -12.65
C THR A 118 -34.50 -19.50 -12.87
N THR A 119 -34.39 -19.07 -14.12
CA THR A 119 -35.11 -17.90 -14.70
C THR A 119 -34.63 -17.68 -16.13
N SER A 120 -35.48 -18.03 -17.09
CA SER A 120 -35.34 -17.63 -18.50
C SER A 120 -35.92 -16.23 -18.63
N ASP A 121 -35.11 -15.20 -18.42
CA ASP A 121 -35.53 -13.81 -18.65
C ASP A 121 -35.19 -13.37 -20.07
N THR A 122 -36.24 -13.07 -20.84
CA THR A 122 -36.25 -12.68 -22.25
C THR A 122 -36.10 -11.17 -22.44
N ASN A 123 -35.20 -10.52 -21.69
CA ASN A 123 -34.99 -9.07 -21.82
C ASN A 123 -33.59 -8.75 -22.35
N ASP A 124 -33.55 -7.79 -23.28
CA ASP A 124 -32.38 -7.25 -24.00
C ASP A 124 -31.42 -6.44 -23.09
N THR A 125 -31.40 -6.76 -21.79
CA THR A 125 -30.69 -6.04 -20.75
C THR A 125 -29.48 -6.85 -20.29
N ILE A 126 -28.30 -6.21 -20.30
CA ILE A 126 -27.07 -6.83 -19.80
C ILE A 126 -27.22 -7.29 -18.35
N THR A 127 -26.72 -8.49 -18.05
CA THR A 127 -26.77 -9.11 -16.73
C THR A 127 -25.47 -8.87 -15.95
N THR A 128 -25.55 -8.93 -14.62
CA THR A 128 -24.35 -8.85 -13.76
C THR A 128 -23.31 -9.91 -14.12
N ARG A 129 -23.75 -11.12 -14.49
CA ARG A 129 -22.84 -12.19 -14.92
C ARG A 129 -22.07 -11.80 -16.18
N GLU A 130 -22.74 -11.20 -17.16
CA GLU A 130 -22.10 -10.78 -18.41
C GLU A 130 -21.08 -9.66 -18.17
N ILE A 131 -21.39 -8.71 -17.28
CA ILE A 131 -20.44 -7.67 -16.85
C ILE A 131 -19.20 -8.31 -16.22
N LEU A 132 -19.39 -9.24 -15.28
CA LEU A 132 -18.29 -9.92 -14.58
C LEU A 132 -17.38 -10.69 -15.57
N VAL A 133 -17.97 -11.48 -16.48
CA VAL A 133 -17.19 -12.25 -17.45
C VAL A 133 -16.46 -11.33 -18.42
N THR A 134 -17.13 -10.29 -18.92
CA THR A 134 -16.51 -9.34 -19.86
C THR A 134 -15.34 -8.61 -19.21
N ARG A 135 -15.52 -8.11 -17.99
CA ARG A 135 -14.46 -7.45 -17.21
C ARG A 135 -13.29 -8.41 -16.94
N ALA A 136 -13.55 -9.61 -16.48
CA ALA A 136 -12.50 -10.58 -16.18
C ALA A 136 -11.72 -10.98 -17.45
N GLY A 137 -12.41 -11.24 -18.56
CA GLY A 137 -11.76 -11.51 -19.84
C GLY A 137 -10.90 -10.34 -20.32
N TYR A 138 -11.33 -9.10 -20.06
CA TYR A 138 -10.55 -7.91 -20.37
C TYR A 138 -9.31 -7.77 -19.49
N ILE A 139 -9.44 -7.93 -18.16
CA ILE A 139 -8.29 -7.88 -17.23
C ILE A 139 -7.26 -8.96 -17.58
N MET A 140 -7.71 -10.17 -17.93
CA MET A 140 -6.81 -11.24 -18.40
C MET A 140 -6.02 -10.84 -19.64
N ALA A 141 -6.63 -10.07 -20.55
CA ALA A 141 -5.97 -9.54 -21.74
C ALA A 141 -4.92 -8.47 -21.38
N LEU A 142 -5.23 -7.58 -20.41
CA LEU A 142 -4.29 -6.59 -19.88
C LEU A 142 -3.06 -7.25 -19.23
N LEU A 143 -3.27 -8.30 -18.43
CA LEU A 143 -2.19 -9.02 -17.74
C LEU A 143 -1.26 -9.78 -18.69
N LYS A 144 -1.77 -10.21 -19.85
CA LYS A 144 -0.97 -10.86 -20.91
C LYS A 144 -0.21 -9.89 -21.81
N ASP A 145 -0.29 -8.59 -21.53
CA ASP A 145 0.24 -7.52 -22.40
C ASP A 145 -0.34 -7.57 -23.82
N THR A 146 -1.58 -8.06 -23.92
CA THR A 146 -2.35 -8.12 -25.17
C THR A 146 -3.69 -7.43 -24.96
N PRO A 147 -3.72 -6.12 -24.61
CA PRO A 147 -4.97 -5.39 -24.51
C PRO A 147 -5.74 -5.46 -25.84
N LEU A 148 -7.06 -5.25 -25.79
CA LEU A 148 -7.81 -5.03 -27.04
C LEU A 148 -7.19 -3.84 -27.79
N PRO A 149 -7.20 -3.84 -29.13
CA PRO A 149 -6.66 -2.74 -29.90
C PRO A 149 -7.30 -1.43 -29.45
N SER A 150 -6.49 -0.42 -29.14
CA SER A 150 -6.99 0.84 -28.57
C SER A 150 -7.94 1.61 -29.51
N ALA A 151 -7.89 1.29 -30.80
CA ALA A 151 -8.77 1.80 -31.85
C ALA A 151 -10.13 1.08 -31.93
N GLU A 152 -10.30 -0.07 -31.26
CA GLU A 152 -11.60 -0.75 -31.20
C GLU A 152 -12.53 -0.06 -30.19
N PRO A 153 -13.84 0.04 -30.50
CA PRO A 153 -14.84 0.47 -29.54
C PRO A 153 -14.87 -0.42 -28.29
N VAL A 154 -15.15 0.18 -27.13
CA VAL A 154 -15.27 -0.57 -25.86
C VAL A 154 -16.32 -1.70 -25.95
N ARG A 155 -17.40 -1.47 -26.71
CA ARG A 155 -18.43 -2.46 -26.99
C ARG A 155 -17.89 -3.75 -27.61
N SER A 156 -16.78 -3.70 -28.35
CA SER A 156 -16.18 -4.88 -28.97
C SER A 156 -15.71 -5.92 -27.95
N ALA A 157 -15.33 -5.50 -26.75
CA ALA A 157 -15.02 -6.41 -25.64
C ALA A 157 -16.24 -7.25 -25.26
N TYR A 158 -17.39 -6.60 -25.09
CA TYR A 158 -18.66 -7.26 -24.78
C TYR A 158 -19.11 -8.19 -25.90
N GLU A 159 -19.06 -7.75 -27.16
CA GLU A 159 -19.43 -8.58 -28.31
C GLU A 159 -18.54 -9.81 -28.45
N LYS A 160 -17.24 -9.68 -28.14
CA LYS A 160 -16.32 -10.82 -28.09
C LYS A 160 -16.74 -11.81 -27.00
N SER A 161 -16.99 -11.35 -25.77
CA SER A 161 -17.48 -12.21 -24.70
C SER A 161 -18.83 -12.86 -25.03
N ALA A 162 -19.74 -12.14 -25.70
CA ALA A 162 -21.02 -12.67 -26.14
C ALA A 162 -20.86 -13.78 -27.20
N ARG A 163 -19.95 -13.62 -28.17
CA ARG A 163 -19.60 -14.68 -29.14
C ARG A 163 -19.08 -15.95 -28.44
N ASP A 164 -18.30 -15.76 -27.39
CA ASP A 164 -17.75 -16.83 -26.55
C ASP A 164 -18.77 -17.33 -25.49
N LYS A 165 -20.05 -16.95 -25.62
CA LYS A 165 -21.16 -17.33 -24.72
C LYS A 165 -20.90 -17.02 -23.25
N PHE A 166 -20.12 -15.97 -23.00
CA PHE A 166 -19.70 -15.55 -21.67
C PHE A 166 -19.06 -16.70 -20.87
N ILE A 167 -18.22 -17.49 -21.54
CA ILE A 167 -17.34 -18.48 -20.92
C ILE A 167 -15.99 -17.81 -20.69
N LEU A 168 -15.55 -17.79 -19.43
CA LEU A 168 -14.25 -17.24 -19.08
C LEU A 168 -13.14 -18.21 -19.55
N PRO A 169 -12.12 -17.74 -20.28
CA PRO A 169 -11.01 -18.61 -20.67
C PRO A 169 -10.21 -19.06 -19.46
N GLU A 170 -9.54 -20.21 -19.59
CA GLU A 170 -8.59 -20.66 -18.58
C GLU A 170 -7.43 -19.67 -18.47
N PHE A 171 -7.10 -19.30 -17.22
CA PHE A 171 -6.09 -18.30 -16.93
C PHE A 171 -5.36 -18.68 -15.65
N ASP A 172 -4.06 -18.91 -15.76
CA ASP A 172 -3.20 -19.19 -14.63
C ASP A 172 -2.88 -17.89 -13.88
N LEU A 173 -3.46 -17.74 -12.69
CA LEU A 173 -3.22 -16.59 -11.81
C LEU A 173 -1.90 -16.71 -11.04
N LEU A 174 -1.34 -17.93 -10.91
CA LEU A 174 -0.23 -18.21 -10.02
C LEU A 174 1.02 -17.34 -10.31
N PRO A 175 1.44 -17.10 -11.57
CA PRO A 175 2.60 -16.25 -11.84
C PRO A 175 2.40 -14.81 -11.33
N TYR A 176 1.19 -14.26 -11.46
CA TYR A 176 0.89 -12.90 -11.02
C TYR A 176 0.80 -12.80 -9.49
N MET A 177 0.26 -13.84 -8.84
CA MET A 177 0.25 -13.93 -7.38
C MET A 177 1.66 -14.07 -6.81
N GLN A 178 2.53 -14.84 -7.47
CA GLN A 178 3.95 -14.93 -7.12
C GLN A 178 4.61 -13.56 -7.24
N MET A 179 4.36 -12.80 -8.32
CA MET A 179 4.85 -11.42 -8.42
C MET A 179 4.38 -10.55 -7.25
N LEU A 180 3.15 -10.68 -6.78
CA LEU A 180 2.64 -9.94 -5.62
C LEU A 180 3.35 -10.32 -4.31
N VAL A 181 3.71 -11.59 -4.14
CA VAL A 181 4.48 -12.05 -2.99
C VAL A 181 5.95 -11.59 -3.09
N GLU A 182 6.57 -11.76 -4.26
CA GLU A 182 7.95 -11.34 -4.53
C GLU A 182 8.15 -9.83 -4.38
N THR A 183 7.12 -9.03 -4.70
CA THR A 183 7.15 -7.57 -4.55
C THR A 183 6.68 -7.09 -3.19
N GLU A 184 6.35 -8.03 -2.30
CA GLU A 184 5.89 -7.82 -0.94
C GLU A 184 4.59 -7.01 -0.85
N ILE A 185 3.74 -7.11 -1.88
CA ILE A 185 2.37 -6.59 -1.83
C ILE A 185 1.49 -7.56 -1.04
N TRP A 186 1.75 -8.86 -1.14
CA TRP A 186 1.12 -9.92 -0.35
C TRP A 186 2.15 -10.64 0.52
N ASP A 187 1.80 -10.94 1.78
CA ASP A 187 2.70 -11.63 2.71
C ASP A 187 2.96 -13.09 2.31
N ARG A 188 1.95 -13.74 1.72
CA ARG A 188 1.97 -15.15 1.30
C ARG A 188 0.86 -15.41 0.29
N LEU A 189 0.98 -16.53 -0.43
CA LEU A 189 -0.10 -17.01 -1.28
C LEU A 189 -1.32 -17.40 -0.43
N PRO A 190 -2.56 -17.13 -0.88
CA PRO A 190 -3.79 -17.61 -0.27
C PRO A 190 -3.78 -19.11 0.00
N ASP A 191 -4.26 -19.49 1.19
CA ASP A 191 -4.32 -20.87 1.64
C ASP A 191 -5.19 -21.71 0.67
N GLY A 192 -4.65 -22.82 0.15
CA GLY A 192 -5.31 -23.71 -0.80
C GLY A 192 -4.76 -23.70 -2.23
N MET A 193 -3.84 -22.78 -2.57
CA MET A 193 -3.21 -22.73 -3.90
C MET A 193 -1.77 -23.29 -3.95
N VAL A 194 -1.15 -23.54 -2.79
CA VAL A 194 0.19 -24.15 -2.72
C VAL A 194 0.05 -25.65 -2.51
N GLN A 195 0.29 -26.44 -3.56
CA GLN A 195 0.73 -27.83 -3.35
C GLN A 195 2.15 -27.74 -2.78
N ALA A 196 2.29 -28.09 -1.50
CA ALA A 196 3.53 -27.94 -0.74
C ALA A 196 4.69 -28.74 -1.35
N PRO A 197 5.89 -28.15 -1.40
CA PRO A 197 7.12 -28.86 -1.10
C PRO A 197 7.57 -28.47 0.31
N GLU A 198 7.66 -29.46 1.20
CA GLU A 198 8.29 -29.33 2.52
C GLU A 198 9.80 -29.08 2.36
N THR A 199 10.32 -28.00 2.95
CA THR A 199 11.72 -27.80 3.42
C THR A 199 11.85 -26.36 3.90
N GLY A 200 12.47 -25.99 5.01
CA GLY A 200 13.26 -26.67 6.03
C GLY A 200 13.56 -25.66 7.15
N ALA A 201 13.82 -26.18 8.35
CA ALA A 201 14.01 -25.44 9.59
C ALA A 201 15.19 -24.45 9.56
N LEU A 202 15.02 -23.26 10.17
CA LEU A 202 16.12 -22.33 10.46
C LEU A 202 16.45 -22.27 11.96
N SER A 203 17.76 -22.37 12.20
CA SER A 203 18.46 -22.62 13.45
C SER A 203 18.46 -21.44 14.42
N LYS A 204 18.32 -21.71 15.72
CA LYS A 204 18.52 -20.75 16.82
C LYS A 204 19.99 -20.74 17.24
N SER A 205 20.70 -19.64 16.98
CA SER A 205 22.03 -19.38 17.54
C SER A 205 21.91 -18.88 18.98
N LYS A 206 22.67 -19.51 19.87
CA LYS A 206 22.74 -19.26 21.31
C LYS A 206 23.99 -18.40 21.57
N THR A 207 23.84 -17.18 22.10
CA THR A 207 24.97 -16.30 22.44
C THR A 207 25.18 -16.26 23.95
N GLN A 208 26.47 -16.22 24.30
CA GLN A 208 27.15 -16.51 25.56
C GLN A 208 27.02 -15.42 26.63
N GLU A 209 26.86 -15.83 27.90
CA GLU A 209 27.04 -15.03 29.13
C GLU A 209 28.52 -14.76 29.43
N GLY A 210 28.85 -13.61 30.04
CA GLY A 210 30.14 -13.44 30.72
C GLY A 210 30.65 -12.01 30.97
N SER A 211 29.89 -11.17 31.68
CA SER A 211 30.31 -9.99 32.48
C SER A 211 29.02 -9.23 32.78
N ASP A 212 28.71 -8.90 34.05
CA ASP A 212 27.49 -8.14 34.39
C ASP A 212 27.51 -6.81 33.61
N PRO A 213 26.77 -6.71 32.49
CA PRO A 213 26.85 -5.55 31.63
C PRO A 213 26.06 -4.49 32.36
N GLN A 214 26.75 -3.46 32.84
CA GLN A 214 26.08 -2.26 33.32
C GLN A 214 25.07 -1.87 32.23
N ARG A 215 23.77 -1.97 32.54
CA ARG A 215 22.73 -1.78 31.53
C ARG A 215 22.93 -0.39 30.95
N TRP A 216 22.98 -0.29 29.62
CA TRP A 216 23.22 0.98 28.93
C TRP A 216 22.21 2.06 29.38
N GLU A 217 21.01 1.64 29.79
CA GLU A 217 19.98 2.44 30.45
C GLU A 217 20.51 3.21 31.67
N ASP A 218 21.26 2.55 32.57
CA ASP A 218 21.82 3.17 33.78
C ASP A 218 22.90 4.19 33.44
N VAL A 219 23.69 3.92 32.39
CA VAL A 219 24.68 4.86 31.86
C VAL A 219 23.97 6.09 31.31
N MET A 220 22.88 5.90 30.56
CA MET A 220 22.10 7.00 29.99
C MET A 220 21.40 7.85 31.07
N LEU A 221 20.83 7.21 32.09
CA LEU A 221 20.23 7.90 33.24
C LEU A 221 21.27 8.73 34.02
N ARG A 222 22.50 8.23 34.15
CA ARG A 222 23.60 8.98 34.76
C ARG A 222 23.97 10.19 33.91
N LYS A 223 24.13 10.01 32.59
CA LYS A 223 24.42 11.11 31.66
C LYS A 223 23.33 12.18 31.67
N LEU A 224 22.06 11.79 31.72
CA LEU A 224 20.94 12.73 31.84
C LEU A 224 21.02 13.62 33.10
N LYS A 225 21.60 13.11 34.20
CA LYS A 225 21.80 13.87 35.44
C LYS A 225 23.05 14.75 35.41
N GLU A 226 24.11 14.29 34.75
CA GLU A 226 25.42 14.97 34.72
C GLU A 226 25.49 16.03 33.61
N ASP A 227 25.02 15.70 32.41
CA ASP A 227 24.97 16.58 31.22
C ASP A 227 23.69 16.32 30.41
N PRO A 228 22.57 16.97 30.78
CA PRO A 228 21.27 16.81 30.12
C PRO A 228 21.32 17.06 28.60
N ASN A 229 22.11 18.04 28.15
CA ASN A 229 22.13 18.45 26.75
C ASN A 229 22.80 17.40 25.87
N ALA A 230 23.97 16.88 26.31
CA ALA A 230 24.64 15.81 25.59
C ALA A 230 23.81 14.52 25.59
N ALA A 231 23.17 14.20 26.73
CA ALA A 231 22.32 13.02 26.84
C ALA A 231 21.08 13.09 25.94
N VAL A 232 20.42 14.26 25.83
CA VAL A 232 19.28 14.47 24.92
C VAL A 232 19.68 14.23 23.46
N GLN A 233 20.86 14.71 23.05
CA GLN A 233 21.37 14.42 21.70
C GLN A 233 21.57 12.92 21.49
N GLU A 234 22.15 12.20 22.47
CA GLU A 234 22.34 10.76 22.38
C GLU A 234 21.00 9.99 22.35
N LEU A 235 20.02 10.40 23.16
CA LEU A 235 18.66 9.84 23.18
C LEU A 235 17.97 9.92 21.82
N SER A 236 18.08 11.06 21.13
CA SER A 236 17.47 11.26 19.81
C SER A 236 18.08 10.39 18.70
N HIS A 237 19.25 9.80 18.93
CA HIS A 237 19.98 8.95 17.96
C HIS A 237 20.04 7.47 18.39
N LEU A 238 19.28 7.08 19.40
CA LEU A 238 19.23 5.68 19.82
C LEU A 238 18.65 4.79 18.70
N PRO A 239 19.06 3.51 18.64
CA PRO A 239 18.56 2.57 17.64
C PRO A 239 17.04 2.35 17.79
N LEU A 240 16.39 1.97 16.69
CA LEU A 240 14.98 1.61 16.70
C LEU A 240 14.82 0.13 17.08
N ASP A 241 14.90 -0.15 18.38
CA ASP A 241 14.67 -1.47 18.96
C ASP A 241 13.75 -1.42 20.19
N LEU A 242 13.24 -2.59 20.61
CA LEU A 242 12.31 -2.68 21.74
C LEU A 242 12.90 -2.12 23.05
N SER A 243 14.18 -2.36 23.32
CA SER A 243 14.81 -1.91 24.56
C SER A 243 14.88 -0.38 24.64
N THR A 244 15.18 0.26 23.51
CA THR A 244 15.19 1.72 23.39
C THR A 244 13.79 2.30 23.56
N LEU A 245 12.79 1.72 22.89
CA LEU A 245 11.40 2.20 22.97
C LEU A 245 10.83 2.03 24.38
N ASP A 246 11.12 0.92 25.06
CA ASP A 246 10.74 0.70 26.45
C ASP A 246 11.40 1.72 27.38
N PHE A 247 12.70 2.01 27.17
CA PHE A 247 13.42 3.02 27.93
C PHE A 247 12.85 4.42 27.74
N LEU A 248 12.59 4.86 26.50
CA LEU A 248 11.97 6.15 26.22
C LEU A 248 10.56 6.24 26.81
N THR A 249 9.77 5.16 26.71
CA THR A 249 8.44 5.09 27.33
C THR A 249 8.53 5.23 28.84
N LYS A 250 9.54 4.62 29.47
CA LYS A 250 9.79 4.72 30.90
C LYS A 250 10.16 6.16 31.30
N LEU A 251 11.05 6.83 30.57
CA LEU A 251 11.41 8.23 30.84
C LEU A 251 10.20 9.17 30.80
N LEU A 252 9.26 8.94 29.88
CA LEU A 252 8.01 9.68 29.79
C LEU A 252 7.04 9.34 30.93
N THR A 253 6.85 8.04 31.20
CA THR A 253 5.88 7.56 32.20
C THR A 253 6.29 7.95 33.62
N ASP A 254 7.58 7.80 33.93
CA ASP A 254 8.16 8.11 35.25
C ASP A 254 8.43 9.61 35.43
N ARG A 255 8.06 10.46 34.44
CA ARG A 255 8.31 11.92 34.44
C ARG A 255 9.77 12.31 34.65
N THR A 256 10.70 11.44 34.29
CA THR A 256 12.15 11.68 34.49
C THR A 256 12.63 12.91 33.72
N PHE A 257 12.06 13.19 32.54
CA PHE A 257 12.36 14.43 31.81
C PHE A 257 11.95 15.67 32.61
N GLU A 258 10.73 15.70 33.16
CA GLU A 258 10.23 16.81 33.97
C GLU A 258 11.07 17.03 35.23
N GLU A 259 11.44 15.95 35.93
CA GLU A 259 12.28 16.00 37.13
C GLU A 259 13.68 16.59 36.88
N LEU A 260 14.21 16.38 35.67
CA LEU A 260 15.52 16.89 35.25
C LEU A 260 15.42 18.25 34.53
N GLY A 261 14.22 18.84 34.43
CA GLY A 261 14.00 20.12 33.76
C GLY A 261 14.17 20.05 32.24
N ILE A 262 13.97 18.87 31.64
CA ILE A 262 14.06 18.62 30.20
C ILE A 262 12.65 18.60 29.62
N ASP A 263 12.44 19.29 28.50
CA ASP A 263 11.19 19.21 27.75
C ASP A 263 11.17 17.89 26.96
N GLY A 264 10.37 16.92 27.40
CA GLY A 264 10.34 15.57 26.85
C GLY A 264 9.81 15.46 25.40
N PRO A 265 8.65 16.07 25.05
CA PRO A 265 8.07 15.96 23.72
C PRO A 265 9.00 16.33 22.55
N PRO A 266 9.80 17.43 22.61
CA PRO A 266 10.80 17.72 21.58
C PRO A 266 11.87 16.62 21.39
N VAL A 267 12.30 15.97 22.48
CA VAL A 267 13.28 14.87 22.43
C VAL A 267 12.71 13.67 21.69
N ILE A 268 11.46 13.32 22.00
CA ILE A 268 10.77 12.20 21.35
C ILE A 268 10.47 12.50 19.87
N LEU A 269 10.09 13.74 19.54
CA LEU A 269 9.93 14.18 18.17
C LEU A 269 11.24 14.01 17.37
N GLN A 270 12.37 14.46 17.94
CA GLN A 270 13.67 14.29 17.31
C GLN A 270 14.04 12.81 17.11
N TYR A 271 13.74 11.96 18.10
CA TYR A 271 13.90 10.51 17.98
C TYR A 271 13.05 9.93 16.85
N ILE A 272 11.76 10.28 16.75
CA ILE A 272 10.87 9.82 15.69
C ILE A 272 11.41 10.26 14.32
N GLN A 273 11.83 11.51 14.17
CA GLN A 273 12.42 12.02 12.94
C GLN A 273 13.72 11.28 12.59
N HIS A 274 14.56 10.97 13.57
CA HIS A 274 15.76 10.16 13.35
C HIS A 274 15.41 8.74 12.90
N ALA A 275 14.46 8.09 13.58
CA ALA A 275 13.98 6.75 13.25
C ALA A 275 13.40 6.70 11.84
N LEU A 276 12.64 7.72 11.40
CA LEU A 276 12.14 7.81 10.03
C LEU A 276 13.26 7.90 8.99
N ARG A 277 14.33 8.66 9.26
CA ARG A 277 15.51 8.69 8.38
C ARG A 277 16.23 7.35 8.33
N LEU A 278 16.28 6.60 9.43
CA LEU A 278 16.84 5.25 9.44
C LEU A 278 15.99 4.28 8.61
N ILE A 279 14.66 4.32 8.80
CA ILE A 279 13.70 3.52 8.02
C ILE A 279 13.81 3.84 6.53
N GLU A 280 13.95 5.11 6.16
CA GLU A 280 14.15 5.52 4.77
C GLU A 280 15.42 4.88 4.18
N LYS A 281 16.54 4.91 4.92
CA LYS A 281 17.79 4.29 4.48
C LYS A 281 17.68 2.77 4.31
N MET A 282 16.84 2.09 5.10
CA MET A 282 16.61 0.65 4.94
C MET A 282 15.94 0.32 3.59
N GLY A 283 15.12 1.23 3.05
CA GLY A 283 14.46 1.05 1.75
C GLY A 283 15.35 1.39 0.54
N ALA A 284 16.47 2.08 0.75
CA ALA A 284 17.42 2.37 -0.32
C ALA A 284 18.26 1.13 -0.64
N PRO A 285 18.61 0.89 -1.92
CA PRO A 285 19.58 -0.16 -2.25
C PRO A 285 20.90 0.14 -1.51
N PRO A 286 21.60 -0.89 -0.99
CA PRO A 286 22.87 -0.67 -0.34
C PRO A 286 23.80 0.08 -1.31
N PRO A 287 24.57 1.07 -0.83
CA PRO A 287 25.50 1.79 -1.70
C PRO A 287 26.39 0.75 -2.38
N THR A 288 26.32 0.67 -3.71
CA THR A 288 27.14 -0.24 -4.50
C THR A 288 28.60 0.07 -4.19
N SER A 289 29.26 -0.83 -3.47
CA SER A 289 30.67 -0.73 -3.04
C SER A 289 31.65 -0.84 -4.22
N GLU A 290 31.53 0.04 -5.21
CA GLU A 290 32.55 0.24 -6.25
C GLU A 290 33.27 1.59 -6.16
N GLN A 291 33.00 2.43 -5.16
CA GLN A 291 33.76 3.67 -4.99
C GLN A 291 34.30 3.83 -3.56
N ASN A 292 35.58 3.45 -3.45
CA ASN A 292 36.58 3.95 -2.50
C ASN A 292 36.37 3.62 -1.02
N LEU A 293 36.98 2.52 -0.57
CA LEU A 293 37.56 2.49 0.77
C LEU A 293 39.07 2.21 0.69
N PRO A 294 39.91 3.11 1.21
CA PRO A 294 41.27 2.78 1.61
C PRO A 294 41.20 1.78 2.76
N VAL A 295 42.03 0.75 2.65
CA VAL A 295 42.31 -0.24 3.69
C VAL A 295 42.92 0.48 4.90
N GLY A 296 42.19 0.57 6.01
CA GLY A 296 42.80 0.91 7.29
C GLY A 296 41.85 1.50 8.35
N GLY A 297 41.53 0.69 9.36
CA GLY A 297 41.29 1.20 10.71
C GLY A 297 39.87 1.06 11.25
N ALA A 298 39.69 0.03 12.09
CA ALA A 298 38.82 0.00 13.27
C ALA A 298 37.58 0.92 13.28
N SER A 299 36.47 0.51 12.66
CA SER A 299 35.16 1.10 12.95
C SER A 299 34.45 0.29 14.03
N ASN A 300 34.37 0.86 15.23
CA ASN A 300 33.49 0.43 16.30
C ASN A 300 32.04 0.27 15.78
N GLY A 301 31.50 -0.94 15.89
CA GLY A 301 30.08 -1.21 16.11
C GLY A 301 29.04 -0.48 15.25
N ALA A 302 29.30 -0.18 13.98
CA ALA A 302 28.23 0.26 13.09
C ALA A 302 27.23 -0.89 12.98
N ALA A 303 26.03 -0.70 13.52
CA ALA A 303 24.94 -1.65 13.43
C ALA A 303 24.80 -2.04 11.95
N ILE A 304 24.84 -3.34 11.67
CA ILE A 304 24.57 -3.87 10.33
C ILE A 304 23.13 -3.45 10.04
N VAL A 305 22.97 -2.37 9.28
CA VAL A 305 21.65 -1.90 8.86
C VAL A 305 21.14 -2.96 7.89
N GLU A 306 20.15 -3.72 8.32
CA GLU A 306 19.45 -4.65 7.45
C GLU A 306 18.73 -3.81 6.37
N TYR A 307 19.09 -4.02 5.10
CA TYR A 307 18.47 -3.35 3.96
C TYR A 307 17.34 -4.20 3.40
N GLY A 308 16.33 -3.55 2.83
CA GLY A 308 15.16 -4.18 2.23
C GLY A 308 13.86 -3.73 2.87
N LYS A 309 12.76 -4.04 2.18
CA LYS A 309 11.42 -3.68 2.61
C LYS A 309 10.96 -4.43 3.88
N GLU A 310 11.44 -5.65 4.13
CA GLU A 310 11.12 -6.39 5.36
C GLU A 310 11.70 -5.74 6.64
N PRO A 311 13.01 -5.44 6.74
CA PRO A 311 13.56 -4.65 7.85
C PRO A 311 12.88 -3.28 8.00
N GLN A 312 12.63 -2.61 6.87
CA GLN A 312 11.90 -1.33 6.84
C GLN A 312 10.49 -1.48 7.42
N SER A 313 9.76 -2.53 7.03
CA SER A 313 8.40 -2.81 7.49
C SER A 313 8.37 -3.09 8.99
N ARG A 314 9.28 -3.94 9.48
CA ARG A 314 9.42 -4.22 10.92
C ARG A 314 9.73 -2.96 11.73
N ALA A 315 10.64 -2.13 11.23
CA ALA A 315 11.00 -0.85 11.82
C ALA A 315 9.80 0.11 11.87
N VAL A 316 9.04 0.25 10.78
CA VAL A 316 7.80 1.05 10.78
C VAL A 316 6.78 0.51 11.79
N LYS A 317 6.56 -0.81 11.85
CA LYS A 317 5.62 -1.42 12.81
C LYS A 317 6.00 -1.12 14.26
N LEU A 318 7.30 -1.19 14.59
CA LEU A 318 7.80 -0.83 15.92
C LEU A 318 7.57 0.65 16.24
N LEU A 319 7.87 1.54 15.29
CA LEU A 319 7.66 2.98 15.46
C LEU A 319 6.16 3.30 15.65
N LEU A 320 5.28 2.71 14.85
CA LEU A 320 3.84 2.86 14.98
C LEU A 320 3.31 2.38 16.33
N LEU A 321 3.81 1.23 16.81
CA LEU A 321 3.43 0.69 18.11
C LEU A 321 3.80 1.66 19.23
N PHE A 322 5.03 2.21 19.20
CA PHE A 322 5.49 3.20 20.15
C PHE A 322 4.62 4.47 20.10
N MET A 323 4.43 5.07 18.92
CA MET A 323 3.63 6.28 18.77
C MET A 323 2.20 6.08 19.25
N LYS A 324 1.55 4.98 18.83
CA LYS A 324 0.18 4.66 19.24
C LYS A 324 0.06 4.52 20.76
N ASN A 325 0.98 3.79 21.38
CA ASN A 325 0.99 3.57 22.82
C ASN A 325 1.20 4.88 23.59
N SER A 326 2.17 5.70 23.17
CA SER A 326 2.48 6.99 23.80
C SER A 326 1.33 7.99 23.69
N ILE A 327 0.68 8.09 22.52
CA ILE A 327 -0.49 8.96 22.33
C ILE A 327 -1.69 8.45 23.14
N THR A 328 -1.97 7.14 23.10
CA THR A 328 -3.12 6.56 23.83
C THR A 328 -3.01 6.76 25.33
N LYS A 329 -1.78 6.77 25.87
CA LYS A 329 -1.51 7.02 27.29
C LYS A 329 -1.42 8.51 27.65
N GLY A 330 -1.57 9.42 26.69
CA GLY A 330 -1.40 10.86 26.91
C GLY A 330 0.04 11.27 27.22
N LEU A 331 1.03 10.45 26.86
CA LEU A 331 2.46 10.75 27.02
C LEU A 331 2.99 11.64 25.89
N LEU A 332 2.31 11.62 24.73
CA LEU A 332 2.61 12.47 23.59
C LEU A 332 1.31 13.08 23.06
N GLU A 333 1.33 14.38 22.81
CA GLU A 333 0.23 15.06 22.12
C GLU A 333 0.31 14.77 20.61
N PRO A 334 -0.83 14.56 19.93
CA PRO A 334 -0.82 14.34 18.48
C PRO A 334 -0.46 15.59 17.66
N THR A 335 -0.80 16.78 18.15
CA THR A 335 -0.66 18.04 17.39
C THR A 335 0.78 18.32 16.93
N PRO A 336 1.82 18.18 17.78
CA PRO A 336 3.20 18.38 17.37
C PRO A 336 3.74 17.30 16.42
N LEU A 337 3.04 16.15 16.31
CA LEU A 337 3.43 15.00 15.48
C LEU A 337 2.69 14.96 14.15
N ILE A 338 1.88 15.97 13.82
CA ILE A 338 0.94 15.89 12.69
C ILE A 338 1.65 15.64 11.36
N PHE A 339 2.82 16.25 11.15
CA PHE A 339 3.59 16.09 9.93
C PHE A 339 4.21 14.69 9.83
N GLU A 340 4.78 14.18 10.92
CA GLU A 340 5.36 12.83 11.01
C GLU A 340 4.28 11.76 10.82
N LEU A 341 3.11 11.93 11.44
CA LEU A 341 1.96 11.04 11.29
C LEU A 341 1.48 11.01 9.83
N GLN A 342 1.36 12.17 9.18
CA GLN A 342 0.99 12.27 7.78
C GLN A 342 2.04 11.61 6.87
N GLU A 343 3.32 11.92 7.10
CA GLU A 343 4.42 11.34 6.33
C GLU A 343 4.39 9.81 6.40
N ILE A 344 4.26 9.24 7.61
CA ILE A 344 4.17 7.80 7.80
C ILE A 344 2.97 7.21 7.05
N CYS A 345 1.79 7.82 7.21
CA CYS A 345 0.55 7.36 6.61
C CYS A 345 0.52 7.40 5.08
N VAL A 346 1.33 8.27 4.48
CA VAL A 346 1.46 8.39 3.01
C VAL A 346 2.57 7.49 2.51
N ARG A 347 3.78 7.68 3.04
CA ARG A 347 5.01 7.04 2.53
C ARG A 347 5.01 5.53 2.70
N TYR A 348 4.43 5.06 3.80
CA TYR A 348 4.41 3.63 4.14
C TYR A 348 3.01 3.01 4.01
N VAL A 349 2.12 3.62 3.22
CA VAL A 349 0.72 3.16 3.05
C VAL A 349 0.59 1.71 2.55
N TRP A 350 1.63 1.20 1.89
CA TRP A 350 1.71 -0.18 1.43
C TRP A 350 1.76 -1.20 2.58
N ILE A 351 2.25 -0.80 3.76
CA ILE A 351 2.23 -1.62 4.99
C ILE A 351 0.81 -1.62 5.57
N ARG A 352 0.25 -2.80 5.80
CA ARG A 352 -1.11 -2.95 6.35
C ARG A 352 -1.30 -2.21 7.67
N GLU A 353 -0.35 -2.34 8.60
CA GLU A 353 -0.41 -1.72 9.92
C GLU A 353 -0.43 -0.19 9.83
N VAL A 354 0.15 0.40 8.79
CA VAL A 354 0.07 1.86 8.53
C VAL A 354 -1.36 2.26 8.13
N ARG A 355 -2.07 1.44 7.35
CA ARG A 355 -3.49 1.70 6.98
C ARG A 355 -4.41 1.58 8.20
N ASP A 356 -4.18 0.57 9.04
CA ASP A 356 -4.91 0.38 10.30
C ASP A 356 -4.63 1.54 11.26
N PHE A 357 -3.37 1.95 11.36
CA PHE A 357 -2.94 3.10 12.16
C PHE A 357 -3.56 4.41 11.65
N ARG A 358 -3.57 4.65 10.33
CA ARG A 358 -4.20 5.81 9.72
C ARG A 358 -5.69 5.92 10.08
N THR A 359 -6.40 4.80 10.02
CA THR A 359 -7.82 4.74 10.40
C THR A 359 -8.00 5.07 11.88
N TRP A 360 -7.05 4.67 12.73
CA TRP A 360 -7.04 5.04 14.15
C TRP A 360 -6.74 6.53 14.35
N VAL A 361 -5.75 7.12 13.68
CA VAL A 361 -5.44 8.57 13.75
C VAL A 361 -6.64 9.42 13.32
N GLY A 362 -7.38 8.98 12.30
CA GLY A 362 -8.61 9.66 11.85
C GLY A 362 -9.73 9.71 12.89
N LYS A 363 -9.71 8.85 13.92
CA LYS A 363 -10.71 8.82 14.99
C LYS A 363 -10.38 9.71 16.18
N ILE A 364 -9.14 10.15 16.31
CA ILE A 364 -8.66 10.90 17.49
C ILE A 364 -8.80 12.43 17.32
N ASP A 365 -9.63 12.89 16.36
CA ASP A 365 -9.88 14.32 16.05
C ASP A 365 -8.61 15.18 15.94
N VAL A 366 -7.51 14.60 15.43
CA VAL A 366 -6.23 15.30 15.20
C VAL A 366 -6.27 16.18 13.94
N PHE A 367 -7.29 15.99 13.08
CA PHE A 367 -7.43 16.66 11.78
C PHE A 367 -8.64 17.62 11.77
N ILE A 368 -8.63 18.64 12.63
CA ILE A 368 -9.51 19.81 12.48
C ILE A 368 -8.77 20.89 11.67
#